data_AF-A0AAV5TFP9-F1
#
_entry.id   AF-A0AAV5TFP9-F1
#
_cell.length_a   1.000
_cell.length_b   1.000
_cell.length_c   1.000
_cell.angle_alpha   90.00
_cell.angle_beta   90.00
_cell.angle_gamma   90.00
#
_symmetry.space_group_name_H-M   'P 1'
#
loop_
_entity.id
_entity.type
_entity.pdbx_description
1 polymer ?
#
loop_
_entity_poly.entity_id
_entity_poly.type
_entity_poly.pdbx_seq_one_letter_code
_entity_poly.pdbx_strand_id
1 'polypeptide(L)'
;MYADIAQLVLITAYCLLGEKFAPAPHALPSIITCQTIETLYFFTGQLHVLMAVHRFMHILVPRWAQSWRAATSTLLWVCVATSIARIMLMTALDTRMYWVYDRKTALWFITDTPWTQFYEIYLELGWSILEMVAILVLDGITLSHLISWRSAISRERATMHRHIETRLVLQSLCQCIPTASITILYFLVFPNIKSQFIQFMCSSFVLSFGNVLDAFIILIFHLRLSLFRANSVGFVSATSTFAGKYQEE
;
A
#
# COMPACT_ATOMS: atom_id res chain seq x y z
N MET A 1 -1.46 4.99 3.52
CA MET A 1 -2.42 5.30 4.61
C MET A 1 -3.39 6.43 4.28
N TYR A 2 -2.97 7.68 4.01
CA TYR A 2 -3.95 8.74 3.66
C TYR A 2 -4.73 8.42 2.37
N ALA A 3 -4.06 7.89 1.35
CA ALA A 3 -4.70 7.45 0.11
C ALA A 3 -5.73 6.33 0.38
N ASP A 4 -5.36 5.30 1.15
CA ASP A 4 -6.24 4.17 1.49
C ASP A 4 -7.46 4.61 2.30
N ILE A 5 -7.28 5.54 3.24
CA ILE A 5 -8.39 6.14 4.01
C ILE A 5 -9.30 6.93 3.07
N ALA A 6 -8.74 7.79 2.22
CA ALA A 6 -9.53 8.57 1.26
C ALA A 6 -10.31 7.66 0.32
N GLN A 7 -9.69 6.60 -0.19
CA GLN A 7 -10.31 5.62 -1.06
C GLN A 7 -11.44 4.88 -0.34
N LEU A 8 -11.18 4.38 0.88
CA LEU A 8 -12.17 3.64 1.67
C LEU A 8 -13.37 4.52 2.04
N VAL A 9 -13.13 5.77 2.44
CA VAL A 9 -14.18 6.76 2.72
C VAL A 9 -15.00 7.02 1.47
N LEU A 10 -14.36 7.24 0.31
CA LEU A 10 -15.05 7.52 -0.94
C LEU A 10 -15.89 6.33 -1.42
N ILE A 11 -15.33 5.11 -1.42
CA ILE A 11 -16.06 3.87 -1.72
C ILE A 11 -17.25 3.72 -0.79
N THR A 12 -17.02 3.82 0.52
CA THR A 12 -18.08 3.60 1.52
C THR A 12 -19.19 4.63 1.39
N ALA A 13 -18.83 5.92 1.28
CA ALA A 13 -19.81 6.99 1.09
C ALA A 13 -20.62 6.77 -0.20
N TYR A 14 -19.96 6.43 -1.30
CA TYR A 14 -20.62 6.21 -2.58
C TYR A 14 -21.56 4.99 -2.58
N CYS A 15 -21.14 3.89 -1.96
CA CYS A 15 -21.94 2.68 -1.81
C CYS A 15 -23.17 2.90 -0.91
N LEU A 16 -23.05 3.72 0.14
CA LEU A 16 -24.13 4.02 1.08
C LEU A 16 -25.17 5.02 0.57
N LEU A 17 -24.94 5.67 -0.59
CA LEU A 17 -25.96 6.50 -1.21
C LEU A 17 -27.19 5.65 -1.60
N GLY A 18 -28.35 5.99 -1.02
CA GLY A 18 -29.61 5.35 -1.35
C GLY A 18 -30.02 5.62 -2.81
N GLU A 19 -30.82 4.74 -3.41
CA GLU A 19 -31.21 4.80 -4.82
C GLU A 19 -31.82 6.15 -5.24
N LYS A 20 -32.50 6.84 -4.33
CA LYS A 20 -33.12 8.16 -4.58
C LYS A 20 -32.11 9.30 -4.75
N PHE A 21 -30.94 9.19 -4.12
CA PHE A 21 -29.90 10.23 -4.11
C PHE A 21 -28.71 9.86 -4.98
N ALA A 22 -28.54 8.58 -5.27
CA ALA A 22 -27.46 8.10 -6.10
C ALA A 22 -27.60 8.62 -7.55
N PRO A 23 -26.50 9.09 -8.16
CA PRO A 23 -26.52 9.35 -9.60
C PRO A 23 -26.76 8.04 -10.36
N ALA A 24 -27.36 8.14 -11.54
CA ALA A 24 -27.52 6.99 -12.42
C ALA A 24 -26.14 6.38 -12.75
N PRO A 25 -26.04 5.05 -12.97
CA PRO A 25 -24.75 4.36 -13.13
C PRO A 25 -23.85 4.95 -14.22
N HIS A 26 -24.46 5.43 -15.32
CA HIS A 26 -23.78 6.03 -16.48
C HIS A 26 -23.78 7.56 -16.47
N ALA A 27 -24.29 8.19 -15.41
CA ALA A 27 -24.25 9.65 -15.30
C ALA A 27 -22.82 10.12 -15.00
N LEU A 28 -22.47 11.31 -15.52
CA LEU A 28 -21.14 11.89 -15.34
C LEU A 28 -20.64 11.91 -13.88
N PRO A 29 -21.47 12.23 -12.86
CA PRO A 29 -21.03 12.17 -11.46
C PRO A 29 -20.65 10.75 -10.98
N SER A 30 -21.34 9.71 -11.46
CA SER A 30 -21.00 8.31 -11.17
C SER A 30 -19.65 7.94 -11.77
N ILE A 31 -19.44 8.30 -13.04
CA ILE A 31 -18.20 8.03 -13.77
C ILE A 31 -17.02 8.73 -13.07
N ILE A 32 -17.13 10.02 -12.77
CA ILE A 32 -16.08 10.79 -12.08
C ILE A 32 -15.76 10.16 -10.71
N THR A 33 -16.79 9.74 -9.97
CA THR A 33 -16.58 9.11 -8.65
C THR A 33 -15.81 7.79 -8.78
N CYS A 34 -16.21 6.93 -9.72
CA CYS A 34 -15.55 5.65 -9.94
C CYS A 34 -14.10 5.84 -10.41
N GLN A 35 -13.86 6.76 -11.36
CA GLN A 35 -12.51 7.12 -11.81
C GLN A 35 -11.63 7.67 -10.68
N THR A 36 -12.20 8.44 -9.76
CA THR A 36 -11.47 8.97 -8.60
C THR A 36 -11.07 7.85 -7.64
N ILE A 37 -11.99 6.91 -7.35
CA ILE A 37 -11.72 5.72 -6.53
C ILE A 37 -10.58 4.89 -7.14
N GLU A 38 -10.64 4.65 -8.45
CA GLU A 38 -9.66 3.87 -9.19
C GLU A 38 -8.31 4.60 -9.29
N THR A 39 -8.31 5.93 -9.43
CA THR A 39 -7.08 6.74 -9.35
C THR A 39 -6.38 6.56 -8.00
N LEU A 40 -7.15 6.59 -6.91
CA LEU A 40 -6.60 6.38 -5.56
C LEU A 40 -6.06 4.96 -5.39
N TYR A 41 -6.74 3.96 -5.96
CA TYR A 41 -6.29 2.57 -5.98
C TYR A 41 -4.91 2.42 -6.64
N PHE A 42 -4.74 2.94 -7.86
CA PHE A 42 -3.45 2.91 -8.56
C PHE A 42 -2.38 3.72 -7.85
N PHE A 43 -2.76 4.87 -7.29
CA PHE A 43 -1.83 5.69 -6.54
C PHE A 43 -1.29 4.95 -5.32
N THR A 44 -2.14 4.25 -4.56
CA THR A 44 -1.71 3.39 -3.45
C THR A 44 -0.74 2.31 -3.92
N GLY A 45 -1.04 1.60 -5.02
CA GLY A 45 -0.14 0.61 -5.61
C GLY A 45 1.26 1.17 -5.89
N GLN A 46 1.32 2.34 -6.53
CA GLN A 46 2.58 3.03 -6.85
C GLN A 46 3.32 3.51 -5.60
N LEU A 47 2.62 3.90 -4.54
CA LEU A 47 3.25 4.24 -3.26
C LEU A 47 3.97 3.04 -2.64
N HIS A 48 3.45 1.82 -2.77
CA HIS A 48 4.16 0.63 -2.29
C HIS A 48 5.46 0.39 -3.06
N VAL A 49 5.44 0.55 -4.39
CA VAL A 49 6.65 0.48 -5.22
C VAL A 49 7.64 1.57 -4.81
N LEU A 50 7.18 2.82 -4.66
CA LEU A 50 8.03 3.94 -4.25
C LEU A 50 8.66 3.70 -2.87
N MET A 51 7.93 3.10 -1.94
CA MET A 51 8.44 2.72 -0.62
C MET A 51 9.51 1.62 -0.70
N ALA A 52 9.34 0.65 -1.60
CA ALA A 52 10.35 -0.39 -1.86
C ALA A 52 11.63 0.21 -2.45
N VAL A 53 11.51 1.10 -3.44
CA VAL A 53 12.66 1.81 -3.99
C VAL A 53 13.32 2.68 -2.92
N HIS A 54 12.55 3.40 -2.11
CA HIS A 54 13.08 4.24 -1.04
C HIS A 54 13.90 3.43 -0.03
N ARG A 55 13.43 2.25 0.41
CA ARG A 55 14.21 1.36 1.28
C ARG A 55 15.47 0.85 0.61
N PHE A 56 15.35 0.40 -0.64
CA PHE A 56 16.50 -0.05 -1.43
C PHE A 56 17.59 1.02 -1.50
N MET A 57 17.22 2.25 -1.87
CA MET A 57 18.15 3.37 -2.00
C MET A 57 18.82 3.72 -0.66
N HIS A 58 18.07 3.77 0.43
CA HIS A 58 18.61 4.10 1.75
C HIS A 58 19.55 3.03 2.32
N ILE A 59 19.28 1.75 2.05
CA ILE A 59 20.03 0.63 2.63
C ILE A 59 21.24 0.25 1.77
N LEU A 60 21.07 0.15 0.45
CA LEU A 60 22.15 -0.30 -0.44
C LEU A 60 23.00 0.85 -0.98
N VAL A 61 22.44 2.05 -1.14
CA VAL A 61 23.13 3.17 -1.79
C VAL A 61 23.08 4.44 -0.92
N PRO A 62 23.65 4.41 0.31
CA PRO A 62 23.53 5.50 1.27
C PRO A 62 24.10 6.83 0.75
N ARG A 63 25.06 6.79 -0.20
CA ARG A 63 25.61 7.98 -0.87
C ARG A 63 24.55 8.82 -1.60
N TRP A 64 23.47 8.19 -2.07
CA TRP A 64 22.40 8.86 -2.82
C TRP A 64 21.12 9.04 -2.00
N ALA A 65 21.08 8.57 -0.75
CA ALA A 65 19.91 8.64 0.12
C ALA A 65 19.41 10.08 0.33
N GLN A 66 20.33 11.05 0.45
CA GLN A 66 19.95 12.46 0.66
C GLN A 66 19.33 13.08 -0.60
N SER A 67 19.91 12.84 -1.78
CA SER A 67 19.34 13.27 -3.06
C SER A 67 17.98 12.60 -3.31
N TRP A 68 17.86 11.31 -2.98
CA TRP A 68 16.61 10.57 -3.07
C TRP A 68 15.51 11.19 -2.19
N ARG A 69 15.84 11.49 -0.92
CA ARG A 69 14.91 12.13 0.01
C ARG A 69 14.39 13.47 -0.50
N ALA A 70 15.24 14.26 -1.15
CA ALA A 70 14.82 15.52 -1.77
C ALA A 70 13.88 15.29 -2.96
N ALA A 71 14.10 14.23 -3.75
CA ALA A 71 13.27 13.87 -4.89
C ALA A 71 11.92 13.23 -4.53
N THR A 72 11.76 12.68 -3.32
CA THR A 72 10.53 11.97 -2.90
C THR A 72 9.26 12.79 -3.13
N SER A 73 9.27 14.09 -2.82
CA SER A 73 8.09 14.94 -3.03
C SER A 73 7.70 15.03 -4.52
N THR A 74 8.68 15.18 -5.40
CA THR A 74 8.47 15.17 -6.85
C THR A 74 7.99 13.80 -7.33
N LEU A 75 8.53 12.71 -6.80
CA LEU A 75 8.11 11.36 -7.16
C LEU A 75 6.67 11.06 -6.75
N LEU A 76 6.18 11.64 -5.64
CA LEU A 76 4.76 11.54 -5.27
C LEU A 76 3.86 12.18 -6.32
N TRP A 77 4.23 13.36 -6.84
CA TRP A 77 3.50 14.00 -7.94
C TRP A 77 3.55 13.18 -9.22
N VAL A 78 4.68 12.55 -9.52
CA VAL A 78 4.80 11.61 -10.64
C VAL A 78 3.82 10.45 -10.46
N CYS A 79 3.73 9.85 -9.27
CA CYS A 79 2.77 8.77 -8.99
C CYS A 79 1.31 9.23 -9.17
N VAL A 80 0.96 10.43 -8.71
CA VAL A 80 -0.39 10.98 -8.95
C VAL A 80 -0.64 11.14 -10.44
N ALA A 81 0.30 11.75 -11.18
CA ALA A 81 0.17 11.97 -12.62
C ALA A 81 0.07 10.66 -13.40
N THR A 82 0.88 9.65 -13.09
CA THR A 82 0.82 8.33 -13.73
C THR A 82 -0.47 7.60 -13.42
N SER A 83 -0.99 7.72 -12.19
CA SER A 83 -2.29 7.16 -11.81
C SER A 83 -3.44 7.79 -12.59
N ILE A 84 -3.48 9.12 -12.70
CA ILE A 84 -4.48 9.83 -13.51
C ILE A 84 -4.35 9.45 -14.99
N ALA A 85 -3.12 9.44 -15.52
CA ALA A 85 -2.88 9.09 -16.92
C ALA A 85 -3.37 7.67 -17.25
N ARG A 86 -3.21 6.72 -16.34
CA ARG A 86 -3.71 5.34 -16.50
C ARG A 86 -5.24 5.27 -16.60
N ILE A 87 -5.94 6.06 -15.81
CA ILE A 87 -7.42 6.17 -15.88
C ILE A 87 -7.87 6.86 -17.16
N MET A 88 -7.17 7.93 -17.54
CA MET A 88 -7.44 8.61 -18.81
C MET A 88 -7.17 7.69 -20.01
N LEU A 89 -6.19 6.79 -19.92
CA LEU A 89 -5.92 5.78 -20.94
C LEU A 89 -7.10 4.84 -21.14
N MET A 90 -7.80 4.42 -20.06
CA MET A 90 -9.03 3.64 -20.17
C MET A 90 -10.07 4.37 -21.06
N THR A 91 -10.31 5.65 -20.76
CA THR A 91 -11.30 6.46 -21.51
C THR A 91 -10.81 6.81 -22.92
N ALA A 92 -9.49 6.88 -23.14
CA ALA A 92 -8.89 7.14 -24.44
C ALA A 92 -8.95 5.91 -25.38
N LEU A 93 -8.91 4.70 -24.82
CA LEU A 93 -9.09 3.46 -25.59
C LEU A 93 -10.52 3.31 -26.12
N ASP A 94 -11.52 3.55 -25.26
CA ASP A 94 -12.92 3.70 -25.67
C ASP A 94 -13.63 4.66 -24.71
N THR A 95 -14.28 5.69 -25.26
CA THR A 95 -15.03 6.69 -24.48
C THR A 95 -16.19 6.11 -23.65
N ARG A 96 -16.61 4.89 -23.96
CA ARG A 96 -17.65 4.15 -23.24
C ARG A 96 -17.09 3.17 -22.22
N MET A 97 -15.76 3.05 -22.10
CA MET A 97 -15.08 2.17 -21.15
C MET A 97 -14.80 2.93 -19.84
N TYR A 98 -15.52 2.54 -18.78
CA TYR A 98 -15.36 3.09 -17.45
C TYR A 98 -15.92 2.12 -16.40
N TRP A 99 -15.50 2.32 -15.15
CA TRP A 99 -16.04 1.58 -14.02
C TRP A 99 -17.46 2.00 -13.67
N VAL A 100 -18.27 1.01 -13.34
CA VAL A 100 -19.65 1.15 -12.92
C VAL A 100 -19.85 0.37 -11.63
N TYR A 101 -20.57 1.00 -10.69
CA TYR A 101 -21.11 0.33 -9.51
C TYR A 101 -22.59 0.05 -9.72
N ASP A 102 -22.96 -1.23 -9.87
CA ASP A 102 -24.36 -1.63 -9.89
C ASP A 102 -24.86 -1.83 -8.47
N ARG A 103 -25.78 -0.96 -8.05
CA ARG A 103 -26.35 -0.96 -6.69
C ARG A 103 -27.26 -2.15 -6.44
N LYS A 104 -27.89 -2.72 -7.47
CA LYS A 104 -28.81 -3.85 -7.31
C LYS A 104 -28.06 -5.12 -6.90
N THR A 105 -26.90 -5.33 -7.50
CA THR A 105 -26.03 -6.47 -7.22
C THR A 105 -24.89 -6.13 -6.25
N ALA A 106 -24.70 -4.84 -5.96
CA ALA A 106 -23.56 -4.28 -5.23
C ALA A 106 -22.20 -4.72 -5.82
N LEU A 107 -22.14 -4.82 -7.16
CA LEU A 107 -20.96 -5.22 -7.91
C LEU A 107 -20.29 -4.02 -8.58
N TRP A 108 -18.96 -4.09 -8.62
CA TRP A 108 -18.12 -3.20 -9.41
C TRP A 108 -17.64 -3.93 -10.65
N PHE A 109 -17.84 -3.34 -11.82
CA PHE A 109 -17.38 -3.87 -13.09
C PHE A 109 -17.02 -2.76 -14.08
N ILE A 110 -16.22 -3.11 -15.09
CA ILE A 110 -15.91 -2.25 -16.23
C ILE A 110 -16.99 -2.49 -17.29
N THR A 111 -17.47 -1.43 -17.94
CA THR A 111 -18.39 -1.57 -19.07
C THR A 111 -17.81 -2.45 -20.18
N ASP A 112 -18.65 -3.29 -20.76
CA ASP A 112 -18.23 -4.21 -21.81
C ASP A 112 -18.07 -3.48 -23.15
N THR A 113 -16.86 -3.48 -23.68
CA THR A 113 -16.44 -2.85 -24.93
C THR A 113 -15.44 -3.76 -25.64
N PRO A 114 -15.19 -3.57 -26.95
CA PRO A 114 -14.15 -4.34 -27.67
C PRO A 114 -12.75 -4.23 -27.06
N TRP A 115 -12.48 -3.20 -26.27
CA TRP A 115 -11.19 -2.95 -25.61
C TRP A 115 -11.12 -3.44 -24.15
N THR A 116 -12.24 -3.85 -23.56
CA THR A 116 -12.33 -4.18 -22.12
C THR A 116 -11.38 -5.33 -21.76
N GLN A 117 -11.40 -6.42 -22.52
CA GLN A 117 -10.50 -7.56 -22.27
C GLN A 117 -9.01 -7.19 -22.38
N PHE A 118 -8.66 -6.32 -23.35
CA PHE A 118 -7.29 -5.84 -23.50
C PHE A 118 -6.86 -5.01 -22.29
N TYR A 119 -7.71 -4.08 -21.85
CA TYR A 119 -7.46 -3.24 -20.68
C TYR A 119 -7.28 -4.10 -19.42
N GLU A 120 -8.21 -5.02 -19.14
CA GLU A 120 -8.17 -5.89 -17.97
C GLU A 120 -6.93 -6.78 -17.90
N ILE A 121 -6.52 -7.39 -19.01
CA ILE A 121 -5.38 -8.31 -19.02
C ILE A 121 -4.04 -7.56 -18.94
N TYR A 122 -3.86 -6.54 -19.77
CA TYR A 122 -2.54 -5.93 -19.93
C TYR A 122 -2.34 -4.72 -19.02
N LEU A 123 -3.35 -3.86 -18.91
CA LEU A 123 -3.23 -2.61 -18.17
C LEU A 123 -3.61 -2.78 -16.70
N GLU A 124 -4.54 -3.67 -16.36
CA GLU A 124 -4.89 -3.95 -14.97
C GLU A 124 -4.05 -5.07 -14.36
N LEU A 125 -4.22 -6.29 -14.85
CA LEU A 125 -3.55 -7.46 -14.31
C LEU A 125 -2.03 -7.41 -14.53
N GLY A 126 -1.60 -7.17 -15.76
CA GLY A 126 -0.17 -7.12 -16.12
C GLY A 126 0.59 -6.07 -15.33
N TRP A 127 0.02 -4.87 -15.18
CA TRP A 127 0.62 -3.79 -14.40
C TRP A 127 0.69 -4.14 -12.90
N SER A 128 -0.39 -4.66 -12.32
CA SER A 128 -0.42 -5.08 -10.92
C SER A 128 0.62 -6.16 -10.61
N ILE A 129 0.79 -7.13 -11.52
CA ILE A 129 1.85 -8.14 -11.43
C ILE A 129 3.23 -7.50 -11.48
N LEU A 130 3.45 -6.55 -12.39
CA LEU A 130 4.73 -5.86 -12.52
C LEU A 130 5.09 -5.08 -11.24
N GLU A 131 4.14 -4.36 -10.65
CA GLU A 131 4.33 -3.65 -9.37
C GLU A 131 4.69 -4.62 -8.25
N MET A 132 3.97 -5.75 -8.14
CA MET A 132 4.24 -6.77 -7.14
C MET A 132 5.63 -7.40 -7.31
N VAL A 133 6.01 -7.74 -8.55
CA VAL A 133 7.34 -8.28 -8.86
C VAL A 133 8.43 -7.27 -8.50
N ALA A 134 8.23 -5.99 -8.83
CA ALA A 134 9.18 -4.93 -8.50
C ALA A 134 9.39 -4.82 -6.98
N ILE A 135 8.31 -4.82 -6.18
CA ILE A 135 8.39 -4.77 -4.72
C ILE A 135 9.14 -6.00 -4.18
N LEU A 136 8.74 -7.20 -4.59
CA LEU A 136 9.36 -8.46 -4.12
C LEU A 136 10.85 -8.53 -4.46
N VAL A 137 11.25 -8.10 -5.65
CA VAL A 137 12.66 -8.07 -6.06
C VAL A 137 13.45 -7.06 -5.23
N LEU A 138 12.96 -5.81 -5.13
CA LEU A 138 13.67 -4.74 -4.40
C LEU A 138 13.79 -5.06 -2.90
N ASP A 139 12.71 -5.48 -2.26
CA ASP A 139 12.71 -5.86 -0.85
C ASP A 139 13.47 -7.17 -0.62
N GLY A 140 13.42 -8.13 -1.54
CA GLY A 140 14.18 -9.38 -1.48
C GLY A 140 15.70 -9.15 -1.53
N ILE A 141 16.16 -8.29 -2.44
CA ILE A 141 17.56 -7.86 -2.50
C ILE A 141 17.95 -7.14 -1.20
N THR A 142 17.10 -6.22 -0.74
CA THR A 142 17.34 -5.45 0.48
C THR A 142 17.45 -6.34 1.72
N LEU A 143 16.55 -7.30 1.86
CA LEU A 143 16.57 -8.29 2.94
C LEU A 143 17.81 -9.18 2.88
N SER A 144 18.15 -9.68 1.69
CA SER A 144 19.32 -10.53 1.48
C SER A 144 20.62 -9.82 1.86
N HIS A 145 20.73 -8.53 1.50
CA HIS A 145 21.85 -7.69 1.90
C HIS A 145 21.90 -7.49 3.42
N LEU A 146 20.78 -7.17 4.06
CA LEU A 146 20.70 -7.02 5.52
C LEU A 146 21.07 -8.31 6.27
N ILE A 147 20.67 -9.47 5.76
CA ILE A 147 21.01 -10.79 6.34
C ILE A 147 22.50 -11.10 6.15
N SER A 148 23.05 -10.85 4.97
CA SER A 148 24.48 -11.10 4.70
C SER A 148 25.37 -10.18 5.52
N TRP A 149 24.96 -8.93 5.70
CA TRP A 149 25.68 -7.96 6.51
C TRP A 149 25.62 -8.29 8.02
N ARG A 150 24.55 -8.95 8.47
CA ARG A 150 24.44 -9.49 9.85
C ARG A 150 25.53 -10.49 10.19
N SER A 151 26.03 -11.28 9.24
CA SER A 151 27.14 -12.20 9.48
C SER A 151 28.51 -11.53 9.61
N ALA A 152 28.65 -10.25 9.21
CA ALA A 152 29.95 -9.59 9.07
C ALA A 152 30.32 -8.56 10.15
N ILE A 153 29.36 -8.06 10.96
CA ILE A 153 29.58 -6.92 11.89
C ILE A 153 29.33 -7.29 13.36
N SER A 154 30.13 -6.70 14.28
CA SER A 154 30.06 -6.93 15.73
C SER A 154 28.69 -6.57 16.36
N ARG A 155 28.30 -7.33 17.39
CA ARG A 155 26.90 -7.54 17.84
C ARG A 155 26.19 -6.34 18.49
N GLU A 156 26.85 -5.30 18.97
CA GLU A 156 26.23 -4.39 19.97
C GLU A 156 25.67 -3.06 19.42
N ARG A 157 26.32 -2.39 18.46
CA ARG A 157 25.82 -1.10 17.89
C ARG A 157 24.89 -1.26 16.70
N ALA A 158 24.99 -2.40 16.00
CA ALA A 158 24.21 -2.66 14.79
C ALA A 158 22.78 -3.16 15.06
N THR A 159 22.44 -3.58 16.28
CA THR A 159 21.20 -4.35 16.55
C THR A 159 19.92 -3.52 16.54
N MET A 160 19.93 -2.30 17.10
CA MET A 160 18.69 -1.52 17.27
C MET A 160 18.19 -0.85 15.99
N HIS A 161 19.06 -0.23 15.19
CA HIS A 161 18.66 0.38 13.90
C HIS A 161 18.34 -0.70 12.85
N ARG A 162 19.09 -1.82 12.84
CA ARG A 162 18.86 -2.93 11.89
C ARG A 162 17.56 -3.68 12.12
N HIS A 163 17.12 -3.82 13.37
CA HIS A 163 15.83 -4.49 13.65
C HIS A 163 14.67 -3.69 13.07
N ILE A 164 14.75 -2.36 13.12
CA ILE A 164 13.76 -1.47 12.51
C ILE A 164 13.78 -1.64 10.99
N GLU A 165 14.95 -1.64 10.35
CA GLU A 165 15.08 -1.81 8.89
C GLU A 165 14.56 -3.16 8.41
N THR A 166 14.97 -4.25 9.05
CA THR A 166 14.50 -5.61 8.71
C THR A 166 12.98 -5.71 8.84
N ARG A 167 12.42 -5.06 9.88
CA ARG A 167 10.99 -5.04 10.12
C ARG A 167 10.24 -4.24 9.06
N LEU A 168 10.78 -3.11 8.60
CA LEU A 168 10.19 -2.32 7.51
C LEU A 168 10.21 -3.07 6.17
N VAL A 169 11.26 -3.86 5.91
CA VAL A 169 11.33 -4.73 4.73
C VAL A 169 10.30 -5.86 4.83
N LEU A 170 10.22 -6.54 5.98
CA LEU A 170 9.23 -7.59 6.21
C LEU A 170 7.80 -7.06 6.12
N GLN A 171 7.55 -5.86 6.66
CA GLN A 171 6.28 -5.18 6.54
C GLN A 171 5.88 -5.07 5.07
N SER A 172 6.76 -4.55 4.21
CA SER A 172 6.44 -4.38 2.80
C SER A 172 6.21 -5.70 2.05
N LEU A 173 6.97 -6.75 2.38
CA LEU A 173 6.69 -8.10 1.87
C LEU A 173 5.30 -8.58 2.30
N CYS A 174 4.90 -8.33 3.55
CA CYS A 174 3.55 -8.63 4.01
C CYS A 174 2.49 -7.77 3.30
N GLN A 175 2.78 -6.52 2.96
CA GLN A 175 1.87 -5.64 2.20
C GLN A 175 1.63 -6.13 0.76
N CYS A 176 2.49 -7.00 0.22
CA CYS A 176 2.21 -7.69 -1.05
C CYS A 176 1.07 -8.71 -0.92
N ILE A 177 0.75 -9.22 0.28
CA ILE A 177 -0.31 -10.21 0.50
C ILE A 177 -1.69 -9.65 0.11
N PRO A 178 -2.11 -8.45 0.58
CA PRO A 178 -3.34 -7.81 0.10
C PRO A 178 -3.39 -7.70 -1.43
N THR A 179 -2.33 -7.19 -2.07
CA THR A 179 -2.26 -7.00 -3.53
C THR A 179 -2.32 -8.32 -4.29
N ALA A 180 -1.60 -9.34 -3.84
CA ALA A 180 -1.65 -10.69 -4.41
C ALA A 180 -3.05 -11.31 -4.24
N SER A 181 -3.67 -11.12 -3.08
CA SER A 181 -5.02 -11.61 -2.80
C SER A 181 -6.03 -10.95 -3.74
N ILE A 182 -5.94 -9.63 -3.93
CA ILE A 182 -6.76 -8.91 -4.92
C ILE A 182 -6.54 -9.48 -6.32
N THR A 183 -5.27 -9.62 -6.72
CA THR A 183 -4.92 -10.08 -8.06
C THR A 183 -5.49 -11.47 -8.35
N ILE A 184 -5.31 -12.41 -7.41
CA ILE A 184 -5.81 -13.78 -7.54
C ILE A 184 -7.33 -13.81 -7.47
N LEU A 185 -7.93 -13.19 -6.45
CA LEU A 185 -9.37 -13.26 -6.22
C LEU A 185 -10.17 -12.54 -7.30
N TYR A 186 -9.73 -11.36 -7.74
CA TYR A 186 -10.44 -10.56 -8.73
C TYR A 186 -10.21 -11.05 -10.16
N PHE A 187 -8.97 -11.35 -10.57
CA PHE A 187 -8.71 -11.68 -11.98
C PHE A 187 -8.77 -13.18 -12.27
N LEU A 188 -8.51 -14.05 -11.30
CA LEU A 188 -8.46 -15.51 -11.53
C LEU A 188 -9.69 -16.24 -10.97
N VAL A 189 -10.17 -15.84 -9.79
CA VAL A 189 -11.28 -16.54 -9.12
C VAL A 189 -12.64 -15.97 -9.52
N PHE A 190 -12.82 -14.65 -9.44
CA PHE A 190 -14.09 -13.95 -9.70
C PHE A 190 -14.75 -14.33 -11.05
N PRO A 191 -14.03 -14.40 -12.20
CA PRO A 191 -14.66 -14.74 -13.48
C PRO A 191 -15.25 -16.16 -13.52
N ASN A 192 -14.78 -17.05 -12.64
CA ASN A 192 -15.18 -18.45 -12.59
C ASN A 192 -16.32 -18.71 -11.57
N ILE A 193 -16.72 -17.70 -10.80
CA ILE A 193 -17.76 -17.84 -9.77
C ILE A 193 -19.15 -17.70 -10.40
N LYS A 194 -20.01 -18.70 -10.19
CA LYS A 194 -21.43 -18.67 -10.63
C LYS A 194 -22.39 -18.03 -9.62
N SER A 195 -22.02 -18.03 -8.33
CA SER A 195 -22.88 -17.50 -7.26
C SER A 195 -22.75 -15.98 -7.17
N GLN A 196 -23.85 -15.26 -7.38
CA GLN A 196 -23.91 -13.80 -7.26
C GLN A 196 -23.50 -13.30 -5.87
N PHE A 197 -23.87 -14.04 -4.81
CA PHE A 197 -23.45 -13.70 -3.45
C PHE A 197 -21.93 -13.77 -3.28
N ILE A 198 -21.29 -14.79 -3.85
CA ILE A 198 -19.83 -14.93 -3.78
C ILE A 198 -19.13 -13.88 -4.65
N GLN A 199 -19.69 -13.53 -5.82
CA GLN A 199 -19.20 -12.40 -6.63
C GLN A 199 -19.25 -11.10 -5.82
N PHE A 200 -20.37 -10.81 -5.16
CA PHE A 200 -20.50 -9.63 -4.30
C PHE A 200 -19.43 -9.60 -3.20
N MET A 201 -19.25 -10.72 -2.51
CA MET A 201 -18.22 -10.85 -1.47
C MET A 201 -16.82 -10.63 -2.04
N CYS A 202 -16.48 -11.23 -3.18
CA CYS A 202 -15.18 -11.07 -3.83
C CYS A 202 -14.92 -9.63 -4.30
N SER A 203 -15.90 -8.98 -4.94
CA SER A 203 -15.78 -7.58 -5.38
C SER A 203 -15.61 -6.63 -4.21
N SER A 204 -16.41 -6.80 -3.15
CA SER A 204 -16.33 -5.99 -1.92
C SER A 204 -15.03 -6.23 -1.16
N PHE A 205 -14.56 -7.48 -1.12
CA PHE A 205 -13.30 -7.85 -0.51
C PHE A 205 -12.12 -7.20 -1.24
N VAL A 206 -12.12 -7.26 -2.57
CA VAL A 206 -11.04 -6.70 -3.40
C VAL A 206 -10.89 -5.20 -3.17
N LEU A 207 -11.99 -4.45 -3.11
CA LEU A 207 -11.95 -3.00 -3.03
C LEU A 207 -11.76 -2.44 -1.60
N SER A 208 -12.27 -3.14 -0.59
CA SER A 208 -12.28 -2.63 0.79
C SER A 208 -11.39 -3.42 1.74
N PHE A 209 -11.37 -4.75 1.62
CA PHE A 209 -10.60 -5.58 2.56
C PHE A 209 -9.10 -5.45 2.33
N GLY A 210 -8.65 -5.25 1.08
CA GLY A 210 -7.24 -4.97 0.79
C GLY A 210 -6.68 -3.79 1.58
N ASN A 211 -7.40 -2.67 1.57
CA ASN A 211 -7.03 -1.46 2.31
C ASN A 211 -7.02 -1.67 3.83
N VAL A 212 -8.01 -2.42 4.33
CA VAL A 212 -8.08 -2.77 5.76
C VAL A 212 -6.91 -3.67 6.15
N LEU A 213 -6.61 -4.70 5.36
CA LEU A 213 -5.51 -5.63 5.61
C LEU A 213 -4.16 -4.91 5.56
N ASP A 214 -3.97 -4.00 4.61
CA ASP A 214 -2.76 -3.16 4.54
C ASP A 214 -2.61 -2.30 5.81
N ALA A 215 -3.69 -1.65 6.25
CA ALA A 215 -3.69 -0.88 7.50
C ALA A 215 -3.37 -1.77 8.72
N PHE A 216 -3.93 -2.98 8.81
CA PHE A 216 -3.60 -3.94 9.87
C PHE A 216 -2.13 -4.34 9.84
N ILE A 217 -1.56 -4.61 8.67
CA ILE A 217 -0.14 -4.94 8.52
C ILE A 217 0.70 -3.77 9.03
N ILE A 218 0.42 -2.54 8.58
CA ILE A 218 1.12 -1.33 9.05
C ILE A 218 1.03 -1.22 10.58
N LEU A 219 -0.16 -1.37 11.16
CA LEU A 219 -0.40 -1.28 12.59
C LEU A 219 0.33 -2.39 13.37
N ILE A 220 0.36 -3.63 12.89
CA ILE A 220 1.10 -4.72 13.54
C ILE A 220 2.59 -4.37 13.60
N PHE A 221 3.14 -3.85 12.50
CA PHE A 221 4.55 -3.50 12.40
C PHE A 221 4.92 -2.16 13.09
N HIS A 222 3.97 -1.24 13.28
CA HIS A 222 4.20 0.07 13.91
C HIS A 222 3.74 0.17 15.38
N LEU A 223 2.62 -0.45 15.78
CA LEU A 223 1.94 -0.21 17.06
C LEU A 223 2.46 -1.05 18.25
N ARG A 224 3.27 -2.10 18.03
CA ARG A 224 3.82 -2.96 19.12
C ARG A 224 5.35 -3.05 19.18
N LEU A 225 5.96 -1.99 19.72
CA LEU A 225 7.12 -2.09 20.61
C LEU A 225 7.09 -1.05 21.76
N SER A 226 5.98 -0.33 21.96
CA SER A 226 5.76 0.57 23.11
C SER A 226 4.91 -0.10 24.20
N LEU A 227 3.80 -0.75 23.83
CA LEU A 227 2.88 -1.40 24.78
C LEU A 227 3.46 -2.62 25.53
N PHE A 228 4.54 -3.23 25.04
CA PHE A 228 5.25 -4.34 25.73
C PHE A 228 6.60 -3.92 26.33
N ARG A 229 6.95 -2.63 26.24
CA ARG A 229 8.22 -2.09 26.75
C ARG A 229 8.04 -1.24 28.01
N ALA A 230 6.81 -0.85 28.32
CA ALA A 230 6.43 -0.27 29.60
C ALA A 230 6.14 -1.40 30.62
N ASN A 231 7.18 -2.01 31.19
CA ASN A 231 7.21 -2.53 32.58
C ASN A 231 8.55 -3.23 32.93
N SER A 232 9.68 -2.60 32.60
CA SER A 232 10.94 -2.89 33.29
C SER A 232 11.67 -1.59 33.63
N VAL A 233 11.01 -0.71 34.38
CA VAL A 233 11.73 0.34 35.12
C VAL A 233 12.27 -0.33 36.37
N GLY A 234 13.51 -0.80 36.28
CA GLY A 234 14.28 -1.20 37.45
C GLY A 234 14.39 -0.02 38.41
N PHE A 235 14.01 -0.26 39.65
CA PHE A 235 14.20 0.66 40.77
C PHE A 235 15.70 0.85 40.97
N VAL A 236 16.28 1.92 40.40
CA VAL A 236 17.64 2.35 40.74
C VAL A 236 17.55 3.02 42.11
N SER A 237 17.88 2.24 43.15
CA SER A 237 18.12 2.74 44.49
C SER A 237 19.25 3.77 44.42
N ALA A 238 18.91 5.05 44.61
CA ALA A 238 19.88 6.11 44.78
C ALA A 238 20.51 5.97 46.17
N THR A 239 21.60 5.22 46.27
CA THR A 239 22.46 5.27 47.44
C THR A 239 23.30 6.53 47.34
N SER A 240 22.89 7.55 48.08
CA SER A 240 23.68 8.74 48.35
C SER A 240 25.00 8.34 49.01
N THR A 241 26.13 8.68 48.40
CA THR A 241 27.37 8.86 49.16
C THR A 241 28.02 10.17 48.74
N PHE A 242 27.74 11.15 49.59
CA PHE A 242 28.42 12.41 49.76
C PHE A 242 29.88 12.16 50.14
N ALA A 243 30.85 12.84 49.51
CA ALA A 243 31.97 13.52 50.15
C ALA A 243 33.12 13.79 49.16
N GLY A 244 33.63 15.02 49.15
CA GLY A 244 34.97 15.30 48.64
C GLY A 244 35.13 16.57 47.81
N LYS A 245 34.97 17.74 48.45
CA LYS A 245 35.65 18.99 48.05
C LYS A 245 37.18 18.74 47.97
N TYR A 246 37.87 19.52 47.12
CA TYR A 246 39.08 20.34 47.38
C TYR A 246 39.74 20.70 46.03
N GLN A 247 39.61 21.96 45.60
CA GLN A 247 40.64 23.06 45.59
C GLN A 247 41.57 22.99 44.36
N GLU A 248 41.55 24.04 43.52
CA GLU A 248 42.65 25.02 43.26
C GLU A 248 43.84 24.36 42.53
N GLU A 249 44.32 24.80 41.36
CA GLU A 249 44.43 26.11 40.70
C GLU A 249 44.21 26.01 39.19
#